data_AF-A0A4Y2JBR0-F1
#
_entry.id   AF-A0A4Y2JBR0-F1
#
_cell.length_a   1.000
_cell.length_b   1.000
_cell.length_c   1.000
_cell.angle_alpha   90.00
_cell.angle_beta   90.00
_cell.angle_gamma   90.00
#
_symmetry.space_group_name_H-M   'P 1'
#
loop_
_entity.id
_entity.type
_entity.pdbx_description
1 polymer ?
#
loop_
_entity_poly.entity_id
_entity_poly.type
_entity_poly.pdbx_seq_one_letter_code
_entity_poly.pdbx_strand_id
1 'polypeptide(L)'
;MKKGACFRCLKVSRHLSSDCKAKLNPCSLCGKRHHDLLCFSSDNSAKENNEKIVTDEDTTLFNSSRSKEVLLQTLAVCIKGRRSDTFVRVILDTGSQKSYISKFTAEKLQLKCMGEETTLHGLFRGIECSEKHTKYVVTLSDVFNSHSCEIEVMDQERICTPIAKLKDSELLNELKEHGIFVGDASMCESYCLFEREPNEIHMLLGADVIGNLLKGEEVKHLRGGLVAVNTHLRWTVMGKLKVEKEKH
;
A
#
# COMPACT_ATOMS: atom_id res chain seq x y z
N MET A 1 15.53 -33.60 -26.89
CA MET A 1 16.43 -32.46 -27.24
C MET A 1 15.56 -31.24 -27.56
N LYS A 2 15.59 -30.19 -26.72
CA LYS A 2 14.81 -28.96 -26.96
C LYS A 2 15.36 -28.27 -28.22
N LYS A 3 14.52 -28.07 -29.24
CA LYS A 3 14.93 -27.35 -30.46
C LYS A 3 14.94 -25.85 -30.14
N GLY A 4 16.11 -25.23 -30.10
CA GLY A 4 16.24 -23.78 -29.97
C GLY A 4 15.88 -23.05 -31.27
N ALA A 5 15.42 -21.81 -31.18
CA ALA A 5 15.28 -20.92 -32.34
C ALA A 5 16.49 -20.00 -32.43
N CYS A 6 16.97 -19.76 -33.65
CA CYS A 6 18.06 -18.82 -33.87
C CYS A 6 17.52 -17.38 -33.71
N PHE A 7 18.10 -16.59 -32.81
CA PHE A 7 17.64 -15.21 -32.55
C PHE A 7 17.83 -14.26 -33.73
N ARG A 8 18.58 -14.66 -34.76
CA ARG A 8 18.85 -13.85 -35.95
C ARG A 8 17.91 -14.11 -37.12
N CYS A 9 17.39 -15.33 -37.29
CA CYS A 9 16.42 -15.66 -38.34
C CYS A 9 15.06 -16.13 -37.80
N LEU A 10 14.93 -16.25 -36.48
CA LEU A 10 13.77 -16.72 -35.73
C LEU A 10 13.28 -18.13 -36.13
N LYS A 11 14.07 -18.86 -36.93
CA LYS A 11 13.75 -20.24 -37.32
C LYS A 11 14.26 -21.22 -36.28
N VAL A 12 13.40 -22.17 -35.93
CA VAL A 12 13.77 -23.34 -35.12
C VAL A 12 14.85 -24.13 -35.87
N SER A 13 16.07 -24.14 -35.34
CA SER A 13 17.24 -24.65 -36.04
C SER A 13 18.36 -25.02 -35.05
N ARG A 14 19.40 -25.71 -35.54
CA ARG A 14 20.54 -26.14 -34.69
C ARG A 14 21.75 -25.20 -34.76
N HIS A 15 21.64 -24.04 -35.44
CA HIS A 15 22.75 -23.09 -35.56
C HIS A 15 22.61 -21.95 -34.54
N LEU A 16 23.75 -21.42 -34.10
CA LEU A 16 23.82 -20.25 -33.23
C LEU A 16 23.62 -18.96 -34.06
N SER A 17 23.19 -17.87 -33.41
CA SER A 17 23.02 -16.56 -34.07
C SER A 17 24.30 -16.02 -34.72
N SER A 18 25.46 -16.39 -34.19
CA SER A 18 26.78 -16.08 -34.76
C SER A 18 26.98 -16.70 -36.14
N ASP A 19 26.48 -17.91 -36.34
CA ASP A 19 26.73 -18.73 -37.53
C ASP A 19 25.58 -18.62 -38.55
N CYS A 20 24.61 -17.76 -38.27
CA CYS A 20 23.45 -17.56 -39.12
C CYS A 20 23.83 -16.77 -40.38
N LYS A 21 23.64 -17.40 -41.54
CA LYS A 21 23.88 -16.79 -42.86
C LYS A 21 22.72 -15.91 -43.36
N ALA A 22 21.65 -15.76 -42.57
CA ALA A 22 20.54 -14.90 -42.95
C ALA A 22 20.99 -13.43 -43.00
N LYS A 23 20.68 -12.77 -44.12
CA LYS A 23 20.80 -11.31 -44.25
C LYS A 23 19.63 -10.68 -43.51
N LEU A 24 19.92 -9.97 -42.43
CA LEU A 24 18.94 -9.23 -41.66
C LEU A 24 19.18 -7.74 -41.88
N ASN A 25 18.10 -6.99 -42.10
CA ASN A 25 18.19 -5.54 -42.13
C ASN A 25 18.58 -5.02 -40.73
N PRO A 26 19.30 -3.89 -40.64
CA PRO A 26 19.54 -3.23 -39.37
C PRO A 26 18.21 -2.94 -38.64
N CYS A 27 18.20 -3.12 -37.32
CA CYS A 27 17.05 -2.80 -36.49
C CYS A 27 16.65 -1.34 -36.68
N SER A 28 15.35 -1.09 -36.84
CA SER A 28 14.82 0.26 -37.03
C SER A 28 15.00 1.15 -35.80
N LEU A 29 15.14 0.55 -34.61
CA LEU A 29 15.24 1.25 -33.32
C LEU A 29 16.68 1.60 -32.92
N CYS A 30 17.68 0.78 -33.28
CA CYS A 30 19.07 1.00 -32.84
C CYS A 30 20.15 0.79 -33.91
N GLY A 31 19.77 0.42 -35.14
CA GLY A 31 20.71 0.18 -36.24
C GLY A 31 21.60 -1.05 -36.10
N LYS A 32 21.49 -1.84 -35.01
CA LYS A 32 22.22 -3.11 -34.84
C LYS A 32 21.51 -4.27 -35.54
N ARG A 33 22.23 -5.35 -35.84
CA ARG A 33 21.71 -6.52 -36.59
C ARG A 33 20.93 -7.48 -35.67
N HIS A 34 19.70 -7.12 -35.34
CA HIS A 34 18.70 -7.99 -34.69
C HIS A 34 17.29 -7.65 -35.17
N HIS A 35 16.30 -8.51 -34.89
CA HIS A 35 14.90 -8.19 -35.14
C HIS A 35 14.42 -7.10 -34.18
N ASP A 36 13.59 -6.18 -34.67
CA ASP A 36 13.03 -5.08 -33.86
C ASP A 36 12.34 -5.60 -32.57
N LEU A 37 11.69 -6.76 -32.63
CA LEU A 37 11.07 -7.43 -31.48
C LEU A 37 12.06 -7.85 -30.36
N LEU A 38 13.35 -7.93 -30.67
CA LEU A 38 14.43 -8.30 -29.74
C LEU A 38 15.30 -7.10 -29.39
N CYS A 39 14.90 -5.89 -29.81
CA CYS A 39 15.64 -4.68 -29.53
C CYS A 39 15.37 -4.21 -28.10
N PHE A 40 16.38 -4.30 -27.24
CA PHE A 40 16.33 -3.78 -25.87
C PHE A 40 16.70 -2.29 -25.79
N SER A 41 16.72 -1.55 -26.90
CA SER A 41 17.13 -0.13 -26.94
C SER A 41 16.00 0.85 -26.65
N SER A 42 14.81 0.38 -26.28
CA SER A 42 13.69 1.22 -25.84
C SER A 42 13.99 2.06 -24.60
N ASP A 43 15.05 1.73 -23.85
CA ASP A 43 15.33 2.36 -22.57
C ASP A 43 16.35 3.51 -22.60
N ASN A 44 16.94 3.91 -23.73
CA ASN A 44 17.84 5.08 -23.75
C ASN A 44 18.10 5.62 -25.16
N SER A 45 17.36 6.64 -25.59
CA SER A 45 17.93 7.80 -26.30
C SER A 45 16.92 8.93 -26.46
N ALA A 46 17.12 9.99 -25.66
CA ALA A 46 16.45 11.26 -25.79
C ALA A 46 16.77 11.91 -27.15
N LYS A 47 15.73 12.40 -27.84
CA LYS A 47 15.86 13.53 -28.76
C LYS A 47 15.13 14.71 -28.14
N GLU A 48 15.92 15.74 -27.84
CA GLU A 48 15.46 17.04 -27.38
C GLU A 48 14.44 17.61 -28.37
N ASN A 49 13.21 17.81 -27.90
CA ASN A 49 12.31 18.84 -28.38
C ASN A 49 11.57 19.39 -27.16
N ASN A 50 11.50 20.71 -27.12
CA ASN A 50 11.20 21.52 -25.97
C ASN A 50 9.69 21.59 -25.71
N GLU A 51 9.09 20.46 -25.31
CA GLU A 51 7.74 20.40 -24.76
C GLU A 51 7.82 19.71 -23.40
N LYS A 52 7.11 20.23 -22.41
CA LYS A 52 7.05 19.68 -21.05
C LYS A 52 6.56 18.23 -21.10
N ILE A 53 7.50 17.29 -21.18
CA ILE A 53 7.23 15.87 -20.92
C ILE A 53 7.11 15.74 -19.41
N VAL A 54 5.87 15.75 -18.93
CA VAL A 54 5.53 15.12 -17.66
C VAL A 54 5.86 13.64 -17.87
N THR A 55 7.04 13.21 -17.43
CA THR A 55 7.37 11.79 -17.34
C THR A 55 6.51 11.23 -16.21
N ASP A 56 5.58 10.33 -16.55
CA ASP A 56 4.85 9.42 -15.66
C ASP A 56 5.83 8.49 -14.91
N GLU A 57 6.70 9.06 -14.08
CA GLU A 57 7.20 8.38 -12.90
C GLU A 57 6.27 8.80 -11.76
N ASP A 58 5.16 8.06 -11.60
CA ASP A 58 4.33 8.09 -10.40
C ASP A 58 5.21 7.73 -9.19
N THR A 59 5.94 8.71 -8.68
CA THR A 59 6.81 8.56 -7.51
C THR A 59 5.98 8.77 -6.24
N THR A 60 4.94 7.95 -6.09
CA THR A 60 4.26 7.78 -4.81
C THR A 60 5.14 6.90 -3.92
N LEU A 61 5.95 7.55 -3.07
CA LEU A 61 6.89 6.86 -2.19
C LEU A 61 6.27 6.67 -0.81
N PHE A 62 5.87 5.44 -0.49
CA PHE A 62 5.56 5.00 0.87
C PHE A 62 6.80 4.36 1.49
N ASN A 63 7.32 4.90 2.60
CA ASN A 63 8.52 4.39 3.26
C ASN A 63 8.18 3.16 4.12
N SER A 64 7.73 2.08 3.48
CA SER A 64 7.61 0.76 4.10
C SER A 64 8.92 0.03 3.93
N SER A 65 9.79 0.10 4.94
CA SER A 65 10.96 -0.76 4.97
C SER A 65 10.50 -2.22 5.06
N ARG A 66 11.09 -3.11 4.23
CA ARG A 66 10.91 -4.57 4.42
C ARG A 66 11.41 -5.06 5.79
N SER A 67 12.16 -4.23 6.51
CA SER A 67 12.52 -4.49 7.89
C SER A 67 11.27 -4.35 8.77
N LYS A 68 10.91 -5.43 9.46
CA LYS A 68 9.82 -5.51 10.45
C LYS A 68 10.19 -4.77 11.74
N GLU A 69 11.00 -3.72 11.63
CA GLU A 69 11.62 -3.02 12.75
C GLU A 69 10.73 -1.91 13.30
N VAL A 70 9.74 -1.42 12.54
CA VAL A 70 8.90 -0.30 12.96
C VAL A 70 7.44 -0.69 12.90
N LEU A 71 6.73 -0.46 14.00
CA LEU A 71 5.29 -0.58 14.08
C LEU A 71 4.65 0.76 13.70
N LEU A 72 3.72 0.71 12.76
CA LEU A 72 2.85 1.82 12.41
C LEU A 72 1.50 1.67 13.13
N GLN A 73 0.85 2.79 13.42
CA GLN A 73 -0.46 2.79 14.04
C GLN A 73 -1.49 2.22 13.07
N THR A 74 -1.85 0.96 13.29
CA THR A 74 -2.83 0.23 12.49
C THR A 74 -3.96 -0.28 13.37
N LEU A 75 -5.16 -0.28 12.80
CA LEU A 75 -6.38 -0.77 13.43
C LEU A 75 -7.05 -1.83 12.55
N ALA A 76 -7.82 -2.70 13.17
CA ALA A 76 -8.86 -3.45 12.50
C ALA A 76 -10.20 -2.83 12.89
N VAL A 77 -10.99 -2.42 11.90
CA VAL A 77 -12.29 -1.77 12.12
C VAL A 77 -13.35 -2.47 11.29
N CYS A 78 -14.59 -2.42 11.75
CA CYS A 78 -15.74 -2.88 10.98
C CYS A 78 -16.34 -1.72 10.21
N ILE A 79 -16.41 -1.83 8.88
CA ILE A 79 -17.19 -0.94 8.02
C ILE A 79 -18.59 -1.52 7.87
N LYS A 80 -19.60 -0.70 8.14
CA LYS A 80 -21.01 -1.06 7.88
C LYS A 80 -21.27 -0.97 6.37
N GLY A 81 -21.46 -2.13 5.74
CA GLY A 81 -21.84 -2.22 4.34
C GLY A 81 -23.35 -2.27 4.17
N ARG A 82 -23.85 -2.11 2.93
CA ARG A 82 -25.28 -2.18 2.65
C ARG A 82 -25.88 -3.58 2.90
N ARG A 83 -25.07 -4.63 2.67
CA ARG A 83 -25.50 -6.05 2.76
C ARG A 83 -24.85 -6.80 3.92
N SER A 84 -23.61 -6.47 4.22
CA SER A 84 -22.83 -7.13 5.26
C SER A 84 -21.81 -6.16 5.83
N ASP A 85 -21.63 -6.27 7.14
CA ASP A 85 -20.52 -5.66 7.85
C ASP A 85 -19.23 -6.38 7.47
N THR A 86 -18.13 -5.63 7.35
CA THR A 86 -16.85 -6.20 6.93
C THR A 86 -15.70 -5.57 7.70
N PHE A 87 -14.80 -6.42 8.19
CA PHE A 87 -13.59 -5.96 8.84
C PHE A 87 -12.53 -5.61 7.80
N VAL A 88 -11.90 -4.45 7.98
CA VAL A 88 -10.77 -3.99 7.17
C VAL A 88 -9.64 -3.55 8.06
N ARG A 89 -8.42 -3.55 7.52
CA ARG A 89 -7.28 -2.93 8.19
C ARG A 89 -7.12 -1.48 7.76
N VAL A 90 -6.77 -0.66 8.74
CA VAL A 90 -6.68 0.79 8.63
C VAL A 90 -5.31 1.22 9.10
N ILE A 91 -4.71 2.19 8.42
CA ILE A 91 -3.55 2.93 8.91
C ILE A 91 -3.98 4.32 9.39
N LEU A 92 -3.44 4.76 10.52
CA LEU A 92 -3.53 6.15 10.96
C LEU A 92 -2.31 6.90 10.44
N ASP A 93 -2.53 7.89 9.60
CA ASP A 93 -1.49 8.72 9.01
C ASP A 93 -1.77 10.20 9.23
N THR A 94 -1.16 10.77 10.27
CA THR A 94 -1.24 12.20 10.56
C THR A 94 -0.53 13.08 9.52
N GLY A 95 0.29 12.49 8.64
CA GLY A 95 0.92 13.18 7.51
C GLY A 95 -0.03 13.41 6.34
N SER A 96 -1.17 12.70 6.32
CA SER A 96 -2.21 12.87 5.30
C SER A 96 -3.29 13.83 5.79
N GLN A 97 -3.60 14.87 5.00
CA GLN A 97 -4.66 15.82 5.34
C GLN A 97 -6.07 15.23 5.22
N LYS A 98 -6.23 14.20 4.38
CA LYS A 98 -7.51 13.58 4.02
C LYS A 98 -7.50 12.09 4.31
N SER A 99 -8.67 11.55 4.58
CA SER A 99 -8.90 10.11 4.74
C SER A 99 -9.29 9.43 3.43
N TYR A 100 -8.85 8.19 3.23
CA TYR A 100 -9.05 7.43 1.99
C TYR A 100 -9.53 6.01 2.24
N ILE A 101 -10.24 5.43 1.28
CA ILE A 101 -10.67 4.03 1.24
C ILE A 101 -10.29 3.41 -0.12
N SER A 102 -9.95 2.12 -0.17
CA SER A 102 -9.64 1.50 -1.45
C SER A 102 -10.89 1.39 -2.33
N LYS A 103 -10.77 1.63 -3.64
CA LYS A 103 -11.87 1.46 -4.61
C LYS A 103 -12.51 0.08 -4.50
N PHE A 104 -11.67 -0.97 -4.42
CA PHE A 104 -12.12 -2.35 -4.18
C PHE A 104 -13.08 -2.49 -2.99
N THR A 105 -12.77 -1.83 -1.86
CA THR A 105 -13.60 -1.93 -0.64
C THR A 105 -14.89 -1.15 -0.82
N ALA A 106 -14.82 0.05 -1.41
CA ALA A 106 -15.99 0.88 -1.67
C ALA A 106 -16.99 0.17 -2.59
N GLU A 107 -16.50 -0.44 -3.67
CA GLU A 107 -17.31 -1.21 -4.62
C GLU A 107 -17.89 -2.48 -3.98
N LYS A 108 -17.05 -3.25 -3.28
CA LYS A 108 -17.47 -4.52 -2.64
C LYS A 108 -18.55 -4.30 -1.59
N LEU A 109 -18.46 -3.22 -0.81
CA LEU A 109 -19.45 -2.86 0.20
C LEU A 109 -20.64 -2.04 -0.35
N GLN A 110 -20.59 -1.68 -1.64
CA GLN A 110 -21.59 -0.87 -2.32
C GLN A 110 -21.87 0.44 -1.57
N LEU A 111 -20.80 1.13 -1.19
CA LEU A 111 -20.88 2.37 -0.45
C LEU A 111 -21.59 3.45 -1.27
N LYS A 112 -22.30 4.34 -0.57
CA LYS A 112 -23.02 5.45 -1.21
C LYS A 112 -22.02 6.52 -1.65
N CYS A 113 -21.95 6.74 -2.96
CA CYS A 113 -21.23 7.88 -3.53
C CYS A 113 -21.95 9.19 -3.18
N MET A 114 -21.17 10.17 -2.72
CA MET A 114 -21.63 11.50 -2.34
C MET A 114 -21.25 12.58 -3.37
N GLY A 115 -20.34 12.25 -4.29
CA GLY A 115 -19.85 13.16 -5.32
C GLY A 115 -18.40 12.85 -5.67
N GLU A 116 -17.77 13.75 -6.41
CA GLU A 116 -16.36 13.67 -6.78
C GLU A 116 -15.63 14.94 -6.33
N GLU A 117 -14.35 14.79 -5.96
CA GLU A 117 -13.47 15.87 -5.53
C GLU A 117 -12.10 15.69 -6.20
N THR A 118 -11.61 16.75 -6.84
CA THR A 118 -10.23 16.77 -7.34
C THR A 118 -9.31 17.21 -6.22
N THR A 119 -8.36 16.36 -5.85
CA THR A 119 -7.38 16.62 -4.80
C THR A 119 -5.99 16.78 -5.42
N LEU A 120 -5.23 17.72 -4.87
CA LEU A 120 -3.83 17.91 -5.19
C LEU A 120 -2.98 17.13 -4.19
N HIS A 121 -2.32 16.07 -4.65
CA HIS A 121 -1.39 15.27 -3.85
C HIS A 121 0.00 15.88 -3.87
N GLY A 122 0.48 16.29 -2.70
CA GLY A 122 1.88 16.65 -2.50
C GLY A 122 2.72 15.40 -2.25
N LEU A 123 3.67 15.13 -3.13
CA LEU A 123 4.58 13.99 -3.06
C LEU A 123 5.98 14.43 -2.59
N PHE A 124 6.82 13.46 -2.25
CA PHE A 124 8.23 13.72 -1.96
C PHE A 124 8.89 14.48 -3.12
N ARG A 125 9.90 15.29 -2.80
CA ARG A 125 10.59 16.19 -3.74
C ARG A 125 9.72 17.38 -4.21
N GLY A 126 8.57 17.63 -3.59
CA GLY A 126 7.71 18.77 -3.90
C GLY A 126 6.96 18.62 -5.23
N ILE A 127 6.77 17.38 -5.68
CA ILE A 127 5.96 17.08 -6.87
C ILE A 127 4.50 17.15 -6.46
N GLU A 128 3.67 17.78 -7.29
CA GLU A 128 2.23 17.85 -7.10
C GLU A 128 1.54 17.04 -8.20
N CYS A 129 0.59 16.18 -7.81
CA CYS A 129 -0.23 15.40 -8.73
C CYS A 129 -1.71 15.68 -8.47
N SER A 130 -2.46 16.04 -9.51
CA SER A 130 -3.90 16.26 -9.40
C SER A 130 -4.63 14.97 -9.74
N GLU A 131 -5.40 14.44 -8.79
CA GLU A 131 -6.19 13.23 -8.99
C GLU A 131 -7.65 13.49 -8.62
N LYS A 132 -8.57 12.86 -9.35
CA LYS A 132 -10.02 12.95 -9.11
C LYS A 132 -10.46 11.74 -8.31
N HIS A 133 -11.12 11.99 -7.19
CA HIS A 133 -11.60 10.96 -6.28
C HIS A 133 -13.11 10.98 -6.16
N THR A 134 -13.70 9.80 -6.00
CA THR A 134 -15.08 9.65 -5.57
C THR A 134 -15.16 9.72 -4.05
N LYS A 135 -16.13 10.45 -3.53
CA LYS A 135 -16.34 10.63 -2.10
C LYS A 135 -17.41 9.69 -1.58
N TYR A 136 -17.15 9.13 -0.41
CA TYR A 136 -18.05 8.23 0.29
C TYR A 136 -18.21 8.65 1.73
N VAL A 137 -19.37 8.33 2.28
CA VAL A 137 -19.63 8.38 3.71
C VAL A 137 -19.63 6.95 4.23
N VAL A 138 -18.84 6.69 5.26
CA VAL A 138 -18.67 5.35 5.84
C VAL A 138 -18.88 5.39 7.34
N THR A 139 -19.64 4.41 7.85
CA THR A 139 -19.78 4.18 9.27
C THR A 139 -18.75 3.14 9.72
N LEU A 140 -17.81 3.57 10.56
CA LEU A 140 -16.82 2.73 11.20
C LEU A 140 -17.29 2.33 12.58
N SER A 141 -16.93 1.12 13.00
CA SER A 141 -17.09 0.66 14.37
C SER A 141 -15.86 -0.12 14.81
N ASP A 142 -15.60 -0.11 16.11
CA ASP A 142 -14.56 -0.97 16.68
C ASP A 142 -14.97 -2.45 16.63
N VAL A 143 -14.02 -3.35 16.86
CA VAL A 143 -14.25 -4.80 16.72
C VAL A 143 -15.29 -5.39 17.68
N PHE A 144 -15.65 -4.68 18.75
CA PHE A 144 -16.71 -5.07 19.67
C PHE A 144 -18.00 -4.27 19.49
N ASN A 145 -18.08 -3.41 18.46
CA ASN A 145 -19.24 -2.57 18.16
C ASN A 145 -19.68 -1.70 19.36
N SER A 146 -18.71 -1.25 20.16
CA SER A 146 -18.92 -0.42 21.36
C SER A 146 -18.88 1.08 21.05
N HIS A 147 -18.20 1.46 19.99
CA HIS A 147 -18.16 2.82 19.46
C HIS A 147 -18.34 2.76 17.94
N SER A 148 -19.08 3.74 17.41
CA SER A 148 -19.23 3.96 15.98
C SER A 148 -19.10 5.43 15.63
N CYS A 149 -18.47 5.73 14.50
CA CYS A 149 -18.43 7.07 13.94
C CYS A 149 -18.68 7.02 12.43
N GLU A 150 -19.24 8.09 11.91
CA GLU A 150 -19.43 8.31 10.48
C GLU A 150 -18.38 9.30 9.99
N ILE A 151 -17.70 8.98 8.90
CA ILE A 151 -16.63 9.81 8.33
C ILE A 151 -16.78 9.92 6.81
N GLU A 152 -16.27 11.01 6.25
CA GLU A 152 -16.09 11.18 4.81
C GLU A 152 -14.71 10.63 4.41
N VAL A 153 -14.67 9.87 3.31
CA VAL A 153 -13.44 9.33 2.73
C VAL A 153 -13.46 9.45 1.21
N MET A 154 -12.27 9.60 0.63
CA MET A 154 -12.05 9.58 -0.82
C MET A 154 -11.58 8.20 -1.27
N ASP A 155 -11.94 7.75 -2.46
CA ASP A 155 -11.38 6.51 -2.97
C ASP A 155 -9.92 6.63 -3.38
N GLN A 156 -9.20 5.52 -3.31
CA GLN A 156 -7.88 5.37 -3.90
C GLN A 156 -7.74 3.98 -4.50
N GLU A 157 -7.01 3.86 -5.62
CA GLU A 157 -6.78 2.56 -6.27
C GLU A 157 -6.17 1.56 -5.28
N ARG A 158 -5.12 2.00 -4.57
CA ARG A 158 -4.45 1.24 -3.52
C ARG A 158 -3.96 2.21 -2.45
N ILE A 159 -4.23 1.91 -1.18
CA ILE A 159 -3.80 2.76 -0.06
C ILE A 159 -2.28 2.69 0.14
N CYS A 160 -1.74 1.48 0.32
CA CYS A 160 -0.31 1.25 0.44
C CYS A 160 0.03 -0.24 0.19
N THR A 161 1.30 -0.60 0.33
CA THR A 161 1.71 -2.01 0.42
C THR A 161 1.24 -2.64 1.75
N PRO A 162 1.10 -3.97 1.85
CA PRO A 162 0.66 -4.61 3.08
C PRO A 162 1.60 -4.28 4.24
N ILE A 163 1.03 -3.99 5.40
CA ILE A 163 1.79 -3.66 6.62
C ILE A 163 1.78 -4.87 7.53
N ALA A 164 2.95 -5.34 7.97
CA ALA A 164 3.01 -6.50 8.87
C ALA A 164 2.27 -6.21 10.19
N LYS A 165 1.47 -7.18 10.65
CA LYS A 165 0.86 -7.14 11.98
C LYS A 165 1.92 -7.31 13.08
N LEU A 166 1.63 -6.81 14.26
CA LEU A 166 2.40 -7.10 15.47
C LEU A 166 2.36 -8.62 15.76
N LYS A 167 3.53 -9.26 15.78
CA LYS A 167 3.71 -10.70 16.06
C LYS A 167 4.69 -10.99 17.21
N ASP A 168 5.28 -9.96 17.82
CA ASP A 168 6.21 -10.13 18.95
C ASP A 168 5.46 -10.67 20.18
N SER A 169 5.76 -11.89 20.58
CA SER A 169 5.08 -12.60 21.66
C SER A 169 5.27 -11.95 23.02
N GLU A 170 6.47 -11.44 23.29
CA GLU A 170 6.73 -10.78 24.56
C GLU A 170 5.94 -9.47 24.63
N LEU A 171 5.82 -8.73 23.52
CA LEU A 171 5.09 -7.46 23.51
C LEU A 171 3.60 -7.70 23.67
N LEU A 172 3.10 -8.75 23.02
CA LEU A 172 1.71 -9.20 23.20
C LEU A 172 1.42 -9.60 24.65
N ASN A 173 2.40 -10.14 25.39
CA ASN A 173 2.24 -10.44 26.81
C ASN A 173 2.23 -9.16 27.65
N GLU A 174 3.16 -8.23 27.42
CA GLU A 174 3.19 -6.92 28.10
C GLU A 174 1.89 -6.13 27.90
N LEU A 175 1.33 -6.14 26.67
CA LEU A 175 0.04 -5.53 26.38
C LEU A 175 -1.10 -6.17 27.19
N LYS A 176 -1.12 -7.51 27.29
CA LYS A 176 -2.13 -8.23 28.08
C LYS A 176 -2.02 -7.93 29.57
N GLU A 177 -0.81 -7.86 30.12
CA GLU A 177 -0.56 -7.50 31.52
C GLU A 177 -1.07 -6.08 31.84
N HIS A 178 -1.02 -5.19 30.86
CA HIS A 178 -1.60 -3.85 30.96
C HIS A 178 -3.09 -3.76 30.62
N GLY A 179 -3.75 -4.88 30.31
CA GLY A 179 -5.17 -4.89 29.90
C GLY A 179 -5.41 -4.19 28.55
N ILE A 180 -4.37 -4.03 27.73
CA ILE A 180 -4.42 -3.36 26.43
C ILE A 180 -4.75 -4.38 25.34
N PHE A 181 -5.86 -4.14 24.64
CA PHE A 181 -6.29 -4.97 23.52
C PHE A 181 -6.06 -4.27 22.18
N VAL A 182 -5.12 -4.78 21.39
CA VAL A 182 -4.82 -4.34 20.03
C VAL A 182 -5.57 -5.22 19.04
N GLY A 183 -6.66 -4.70 18.47
CA GLY A 183 -7.56 -5.46 17.59
C GLY A 183 -6.86 -6.01 16.35
N ASP A 184 -6.01 -5.20 15.71
CA ASP A 184 -5.31 -5.62 14.51
C ASP A 184 -4.35 -6.80 14.75
N ALA A 185 -3.67 -6.82 15.90
CA ALA A 185 -2.77 -7.90 16.29
C ALA A 185 -3.51 -9.19 16.68
N SER A 186 -4.73 -9.06 17.21
CA SER A 186 -5.52 -10.17 17.73
C SER A 186 -6.39 -10.85 16.67
N MET A 187 -6.76 -10.15 15.60
CA MET A 187 -7.57 -10.70 14.52
C MET A 187 -6.75 -11.59 13.58
N CYS A 188 -7.28 -12.79 13.30
CA CYS A 188 -6.74 -13.65 12.25
C CYS A 188 -6.73 -12.92 10.90
N GLU A 189 -5.68 -13.12 10.12
CA GLU A 189 -5.49 -12.48 8.82
C GLU A 189 -6.66 -12.79 7.85
N SER A 190 -7.33 -13.93 8.02
CA SER A 190 -8.48 -14.35 7.21
C SER A 190 -9.79 -13.62 7.51
N TYR A 191 -9.91 -12.89 8.61
CA TYR A 191 -11.13 -12.17 8.97
C TYR A 191 -11.22 -10.77 8.38
N CYS A 192 -10.07 -10.16 8.04
CA CYS A 192 -10.05 -8.89 7.36
C CYS A 192 -10.17 -9.09 5.85
N LEU A 193 -10.94 -8.23 5.21
CA LEU A 193 -11.02 -8.17 3.76
C LEU A 193 -9.63 -7.89 3.16
N PHE A 194 -9.31 -8.59 2.08
CA PHE A 194 -8.19 -8.30 1.19
C PHE A 194 -8.61 -8.49 -0.27
N GLU A 195 -7.89 -7.84 -1.19
CA GLU A 195 -8.06 -8.02 -2.65
C GLU A 195 -7.05 -9.05 -3.18
N ARG A 196 -5.76 -8.84 -2.89
CA ARG A 196 -4.67 -9.59 -3.52
C ARG A 196 -3.95 -10.51 -2.55
N GLU A 197 -3.66 -10.02 -1.35
CA GLU A 197 -2.91 -10.76 -0.34
C GLU A 197 -3.33 -10.37 1.09
N PRO A 198 -3.15 -11.25 2.09
CA PRO A 198 -3.46 -10.91 3.47
C PRO A 198 -2.70 -9.69 3.97
N ASN A 199 -3.25 -9.01 4.98
CA ASN A 199 -2.67 -7.81 5.61
C ASN A 199 -2.65 -6.55 4.71
N GLU A 200 -3.40 -6.52 3.61
CA GLU A 200 -3.64 -5.27 2.88
C GLU A 200 -4.32 -4.21 3.77
N ILE A 201 -3.93 -2.96 3.57
CA ILE A 201 -4.60 -1.80 4.17
C ILE A 201 -5.60 -1.29 3.15
N HIS A 202 -6.86 -1.19 3.57
CA HIS A 202 -7.96 -0.75 2.72
C HIS A 202 -8.52 0.61 3.11
N MET A 203 -8.01 1.22 4.17
CA MET A 203 -8.37 2.56 4.57
C MET A 203 -7.19 3.28 5.23
N LEU A 204 -7.06 4.56 4.92
CA LEU A 204 -6.16 5.50 5.59
C LEU A 204 -7.02 6.53 6.29
N LEU A 205 -6.73 6.78 7.57
CA LEU A 205 -7.34 7.89 8.30
C LEU A 205 -6.32 9.00 8.41
N GLY A 206 -6.68 10.16 7.87
CA GLY A 206 -5.88 11.38 7.88
C GLY A 206 -6.13 12.24 9.11
N ALA A 207 -5.47 13.39 9.15
CA ALA A 207 -5.61 14.39 10.20
C ALA A 207 -7.05 14.94 10.32
N ASP A 208 -7.83 14.92 9.25
CA ASP A 208 -9.25 15.28 9.21
C ASP A 208 -10.13 14.41 10.12
N VAL A 209 -9.73 13.17 10.38
CA VAL A 209 -10.47 12.21 11.22
C VAL A 209 -9.74 11.91 12.53
N ILE A 210 -8.41 11.78 12.51
CA ILE A 210 -7.62 11.31 13.66
C ILE A 210 -7.85 12.18 14.91
N GLY A 211 -7.96 13.50 14.77
CA GLY A 211 -8.17 14.39 15.91
C GLY A 211 -9.41 14.05 16.74
N ASN A 212 -10.47 13.55 16.09
CA ASN A 212 -11.71 13.13 16.76
C ASN A 212 -11.65 11.69 17.29
N LEU A 213 -10.66 10.90 16.86
CA LEU A 213 -10.49 9.51 17.29
C LEU A 213 -9.58 9.35 18.51
N LEU A 214 -8.62 10.26 18.71
CA LEU A 214 -7.68 10.16 19.82
C LEU A 214 -8.36 10.46 21.16
N LYS A 215 -8.16 9.58 22.15
CA LYS A 215 -8.56 9.85 23.54
C LYS A 215 -7.38 10.52 24.24
N GLY A 216 -7.56 11.76 24.68
CA GLY A 216 -6.47 12.62 25.17
C GLY A 216 -5.65 12.08 26.37
N GLU A 217 -6.18 11.12 27.14
CA GLU A 217 -5.55 10.68 28.40
C GLU A 217 -4.94 9.28 28.37
N GLU A 218 -5.04 8.54 27.26
CA GLU A 218 -4.72 7.10 27.25
C GLU A 218 -3.55 6.76 26.31
N VAL A 219 -2.36 7.24 26.70
CA VAL A 219 -1.07 6.87 26.10
C VAL A 219 -0.25 6.05 27.10
N LYS A 220 0.26 4.89 26.67
CA LYS A 220 1.10 4.01 27.50
C LYS A 220 2.45 3.80 26.84
N HIS A 221 3.51 4.16 27.55
CA HIS A 221 4.87 3.77 27.16
C HIS A 221 5.10 2.30 27.47
N LEU A 222 5.62 1.59 26.48
CA LEU A 222 5.97 0.18 26.53
C LEU A 222 7.49 0.05 26.43
N ARG A 223 7.99 -1.18 26.55
CA ARG A 223 9.41 -1.46 26.40
C ARG A 223 9.97 -0.96 25.06
N GLY A 224 11.28 -0.75 25.04
CA GLY A 224 12.01 -0.50 23.80
C GLY A 224 11.73 0.85 23.14
N GLY A 225 10.95 1.74 23.77
CA GLY A 225 10.54 3.02 23.19
C GLY A 225 9.25 2.93 22.38
N LEU A 226 8.50 1.83 22.50
CA LEU A 226 7.19 1.67 21.90
C LEU A 226 6.14 2.44 22.69
N VAL A 227 5.06 2.84 22.01
CA VAL A 227 3.95 3.58 22.59
C VAL A 227 2.65 2.94 22.14
N ALA A 228 1.79 2.60 23.09
CA ALA A 228 0.39 2.28 22.82
C ALA A 228 -0.47 3.53 22.99
N VAL A 229 -1.37 3.76 22.03
CA VAL A 229 -2.27 4.93 22.01
C VAL A 229 -3.70 4.43 21.90
N ASN A 230 -4.55 4.80 22.87
CA ASN A 230 -5.97 4.47 22.79
C ASN A 230 -6.71 5.46 21.90
N THR A 231 -7.62 4.92 21.13
CA THR A 231 -8.54 5.67 20.29
C THR A 231 -9.96 5.24 20.59
N HIS A 232 -10.93 6.00 20.12
CA HIS A 232 -12.33 5.58 20.11
C HIS A 232 -12.57 4.27 19.34
N LEU A 233 -11.66 3.87 18.44
CA LEU A 233 -11.72 2.63 17.66
C LEU A 233 -10.81 1.50 18.15
N ARG A 234 -10.20 1.62 19.35
CA ARG A 234 -9.24 0.70 20.03
C ARG A 234 -7.79 1.18 20.04
N TRP A 235 -6.96 0.40 20.74
CA TRP A 235 -5.54 0.64 20.91
C TRP A 235 -4.76 0.37 19.63
N THR A 236 -3.83 1.26 19.36
CA THR A 236 -2.76 1.10 18.37
C THR A 236 -1.42 1.03 19.08
N VAL A 237 -0.39 0.50 18.41
CA VAL A 237 1.00 0.51 18.91
C VAL A 237 1.90 1.04 17.81
N MET A 238 2.85 1.90 18.17
CA MET A 238 3.85 2.45 17.26
C MET A 238 5.24 2.51 17.87
N GLY A 239 6.24 2.58 17.00
CA GLY A 239 7.64 2.79 17.37
C GLY A 239 8.56 1.68 16.86
N LYS A 240 9.85 1.81 17.18
CA LYS A 240 10.87 0.88 16.73
C LYS A 240 10.96 -0.34 17.67
N LEU A 241 10.80 -1.53 17.12
CA LEU A 241 11.14 -2.79 17.76
C LEU A 241 12.67 -2.88 17.91
N LYS A 242 13.13 -3.19 19.12
CA LYS A 242 14.53 -3.55 19.35
C LYS A 242 14.74 -4.97 18.86
N VAL A 243 15.41 -5.13 17.72
CA VAL A 243 15.87 -6.44 17.27
C VAL A 243 17.08 -6.80 18.13
N GLU A 244 16.96 -7.83 18.98
CA GLU A 244 18.14 -8.40 19.62
C GLU A 244 19.04 -8.93 18.51
N LYS A 245 20.26 -8.38 18.41
CA LYS A 245 21.26 -8.95 17.51
C LYS A 245 21.57 -10.35 18.03
N GLU A 246 21.22 -11.37 17.26
CA GLU A 246 21.74 -12.72 17.49
C GLU A 246 23.26 -12.61 17.62
N LYS A 247 23.77 -12.82 18.84
CA LYS A 247 25.20 -12.93 19.09
C LYS A 247 25.67 -14.14 18.29
N HIS A 248 26.39 -13.88 17.21
CA HIS A 248 27.15 -14.90 16.49
C HIS A 248 28.37 -15.31 17.32
#